data_AF-A0A534BW33-F1
#
_entry.id   AF-A0A534BW33-F1
#
_cell.length_a   1.000
_cell.length_b   1.000
_cell.length_c   1.000
_cell.angle_alpha   90.00
_cell.angle_beta   90.00
_cell.angle_gamma   90.00
#
_symmetry.space_group_name_H-M   'P 1'
#
loop_
_entity.id
_entity.type
_entity.pdbx_description
1 polymer ?
#
loop_
_entity_poly.entity_id
_entity_poly.type
_entity_poly.pdbx_seq_one_letter_code
_entity_poly.pdbx_strand_id
1 'polypeptide(L)'
;ADKYEGVVHSPPFRNVAVAMNEPLGTVGVLCPEQTPLLGLLSMVLPLVAAGNTVVAVPSAAYPVILGDLSQVFETSDLPGGVINLVSGRPAELLKVLAEHDDLDALWCHGDEQTCTTAKRLSAGNLKQVWTNEGREIDFFDPHHGEGRWYLQHACQVKNIWVPYGE
;
A
#
# COMPACT_ATOMS: atom_id res chain seq x y z
N ALA A 1 -12.02 4.87 -4.93
CA ALA A 1 -12.19 4.07 -6.16
C ALA A 1 -13.51 3.34 -6.09
N ASP A 2 -14.41 3.57 -7.04
CA ASP A 2 -15.76 2.99 -7.11
C ASP A 2 -15.87 1.89 -8.18
N LYS A 3 -14.78 1.60 -8.90
CA LYS A 3 -14.75 0.73 -10.10
C LYS A 3 -13.82 -0.49 -9.97
N TYR A 4 -13.39 -0.81 -8.75
CA TYR A 4 -12.60 -2.00 -8.46
C TYR A 4 -13.48 -3.08 -7.83
N GLU A 5 -14.33 -3.66 -8.68
CA GLU A 5 -15.38 -4.60 -8.28
C GLU A 5 -14.83 -5.98 -7.88
N GLY A 6 -15.58 -6.64 -6.99
CA GLY A 6 -15.36 -8.04 -6.63
C GLY A 6 -15.90 -9.01 -7.68
N VAL A 7 -15.87 -10.30 -7.35
CA VAL A 7 -16.33 -11.37 -8.26
C VAL A 7 -17.42 -12.20 -7.56
N VAL A 8 -18.44 -12.61 -8.29
CA VAL A 8 -19.43 -13.59 -7.81
C VAL A 8 -19.08 -14.96 -8.35
N HIS A 9 -18.95 -15.94 -7.45
CA HIS A 9 -18.69 -17.33 -7.78
C HIS A 9 -19.94 -18.19 -7.50
N SER A 10 -20.14 -19.21 -8.34
CA SER A 10 -21.22 -20.19 -8.22
C SER A 10 -20.67 -21.53 -7.70
N PRO A 11 -20.64 -21.75 -6.37
CA PRO A 11 -20.24 -23.02 -5.77
C PRO A 11 -21.28 -24.13 -6.04
N PRO A 12 -20.95 -25.42 -5.82
CA PRO A 12 -21.85 -26.55 -6.08
C PRO A 12 -23.04 -26.69 -5.12
N PHE A 13 -23.15 -25.82 -4.12
CA PHE A 13 -24.28 -25.78 -3.16
C PHE A 13 -25.24 -24.64 -3.52
N ARG A 14 -26.46 -24.61 -2.96
CA ARG A 14 -27.50 -23.56 -3.19
C ARG A 14 -27.16 -22.19 -2.55
N ASN A 15 -25.95 -21.71 -2.79
CA ASN A 15 -25.41 -20.44 -2.31
C ASN A 15 -24.67 -19.75 -3.47
N VAL A 16 -24.41 -18.46 -3.33
CA VAL A 16 -23.35 -17.77 -4.09
C VAL A 16 -22.26 -17.31 -3.12
N ALA A 17 -21.02 -17.28 -3.61
CA ALA A 17 -19.90 -16.71 -2.89
C ALA A 17 -19.52 -15.37 -3.54
N VAL A 18 -19.74 -14.27 -2.82
CA VAL A 18 -19.38 -12.93 -3.27
C VAL A 18 -17.97 -12.61 -2.73
N ALA A 19 -16.98 -12.61 -3.61
CA ALA A 19 -15.60 -12.24 -3.32
C ALA A 19 -15.47 -10.71 -3.36
N MET A 20 -15.68 -10.06 -2.21
CA MET A 20 -15.58 -8.60 -2.08
C MET A 20 -14.13 -8.16 -1.85
N ASN A 21 -13.72 -7.08 -2.50
CA ASN A 21 -12.46 -6.40 -2.21
C ASN A 21 -12.68 -5.48 -1.00
N GLU A 22 -11.94 -5.70 0.09
CA GLU A 22 -11.89 -4.83 1.27
C GLU A 22 -10.48 -4.23 1.41
N PRO A 23 -10.33 -3.02 1.98
CA PRO A 23 -9.01 -2.47 2.30
C PRO A 23 -8.27 -3.40 3.28
N LEU A 24 -6.95 -3.31 3.25
CA LEU A 24 -6.08 -3.98 4.22
C LEU A 24 -6.20 -3.37 5.61
N GLY A 25 -6.28 -2.04 5.69
CA GLY A 25 -6.29 -1.28 6.94
C GLY A 25 -5.24 -0.18 6.93
N THR A 26 -4.29 -0.23 7.87
CA THR A 26 -3.17 0.71 7.97
C THR A 26 -1.91 0.14 7.33
N VAL A 27 -1.34 0.87 6.38
CA VAL A 27 -0.19 0.41 5.59
C VAL A 27 1.03 1.32 5.79
N GLY A 28 2.15 0.71 6.19
CA GLY A 28 3.45 1.38 6.19
C GLY A 28 4.06 1.35 4.79
N VAL A 29 4.63 2.46 4.33
CA VAL A 29 5.22 2.56 2.98
C VAL A 29 6.63 3.13 3.08
N LEU A 30 7.64 2.38 2.63
CA LEU A 30 8.98 2.90 2.35
C LEU A 30 9.08 3.21 0.85
N CYS A 31 9.14 4.50 0.51
CA CYS A 31 9.10 4.98 -0.87
C CYS A 31 10.48 4.92 -1.56
N PRO A 32 10.51 4.89 -2.91
CA PRO A 32 11.74 4.97 -3.69
C PRO A 32 12.49 6.29 -3.47
N GLU A 33 13.83 6.25 -3.53
CA GLU A 33 14.65 7.45 -3.36
C GLU A 33 14.77 8.29 -4.64
N GLN A 34 14.78 7.63 -5.80
CA GLN A 34 15.12 8.21 -7.10
C GLN A 34 13.98 9.02 -7.72
N THR A 35 12.73 8.64 -7.45
CA THR A 35 11.51 9.32 -7.94
C THR A 35 10.69 9.86 -6.76
N PRO A 36 11.21 10.89 -6.05
CA PRO A 36 10.71 11.28 -4.73
C PRO A 36 9.23 11.67 -4.69
N LEU A 37 8.72 12.32 -5.76
CA LEU A 37 7.30 12.65 -5.87
C LEU A 37 6.51 11.51 -6.50
N LEU A 38 6.89 11.14 -7.72
CA LEU A 38 6.10 10.24 -8.55
C LEU A 38 6.03 8.85 -7.93
N GLY A 39 7.14 8.30 -7.46
CA GLY A 39 7.15 7.00 -6.80
C GLY A 39 6.38 6.98 -5.48
N LEU A 40 6.42 8.07 -4.71
CA LEU A 40 5.56 8.22 -3.53
C LEU A 40 4.08 8.19 -3.91
N LEU A 41 3.66 9.01 -4.88
CA LEU A 41 2.26 9.08 -5.28
C LEU A 41 1.78 7.75 -5.91
N SER A 42 2.59 7.14 -6.76
CA SER A 42 2.32 5.82 -7.35
C SER A 42 2.08 4.73 -6.31
N MET A 43 2.76 4.77 -5.18
CA MET A 43 2.56 3.79 -4.09
C MET A 43 1.43 4.20 -3.14
N VAL A 44 1.31 5.47 -2.78
CA VAL A 44 0.36 5.93 -1.74
C VAL A 44 -1.06 6.09 -2.27
N LEU A 45 -1.26 6.66 -3.46
CA LEU A 45 -2.59 6.93 -3.99
C LEU A 45 -3.45 5.67 -4.22
N PRO A 46 -2.95 4.53 -4.73
CA PRO A 46 -3.79 3.33 -4.85
C PRO A 46 -4.23 2.77 -3.49
N LEU A 47 -3.39 2.87 -2.45
CA LEU A 47 -3.76 2.50 -1.08
C LEU A 47 -4.92 3.33 -0.57
N VAL A 48 -4.82 4.65 -0.70
CA VAL A 48 -5.89 5.59 -0.29
C VAL A 48 -7.15 5.37 -1.13
N ALA A 49 -7.00 5.16 -2.44
CA ALA A 49 -8.13 4.92 -3.33
C ALA A 49 -8.90 3.63 -3.01
N ALA A 50 -8.23 2.62 -2.47
CA ALA A 50 -8.81 1.37 -1.96
C ALA A 50 -9.40 1.51 -0.54
N GLY A 51 -9.17 2.64 0.15
CA GLY A 51 -9.71 2.91 1.48
C GLY A 51 -8.75 2.61 2.63
N ASN A 52 -7.45 2.48 2.37
CA ASN A 52 -6.43 2.29 3.41
C ASN A 52 -5.96 3.63 3.98
N THR A 53 -5.46 3.60 5.22
CA THR A 53 -4.66 4.68 5.80
C THR A 53 -3.18 4.37 5.60
N VAL A 54 -2.36 5.42 5.47
CA VAL A 54 -0.95 5.28 5.06
C VAL A 54 -0.02 6.03 5.99
N VAL A 55 1.07 5.38 6.38
CA VAL A 55 2.25 5.99 7.00
C VAL A 55 3.41 5.83 6.01
N ALA A 56 3.72 6.89 5.28
CA ALA A 56 4.74 6.88 4.24
C ALA A 56 6.05 7.52 4.70
N VAL A 57 7.15 6.83 4.40
CA VAL A 57 8.52 7.30 4.54
C VAL A 57 9.03 7.66 3.16
N PRO A 58 9.07 8.96 2.81
CA PRO A 58 9.48 9.47 1.51
C PRO A 58 11.01 9.41 1.35
N SER A 59 11.48 9.77 0.16
CA SER A 59 12.92 9.87 -0.15
C SER A 59 13.65 10.78 0.84
N ALA A 60 14.62 10.22 1.57
CA ALA A 60 15.45 10.97 2.50
C ALA A 60 16.43 11.93 1.79
N ALA A 61 16.70 11.69 0.50
CA ALA A 61 17.54 12.55 -0.32
C ALA A 61 16.83 13.86 -0.71
N TYR A 62 15.50 13.84 -0.83
CA TYR A 62 14.69 14.98 -1.27
C TYR A 62 13.52 15.30 -0.32
N PRO A 63 13.78 15.57 0.98
CA PRO A 63 12.72 15.69 1.98
C PRO A 63 11.91 16.98 1.89
N VAL A 64 12.41 18.01 1.21
CA VAL A 64 11.75 19.33 1.10
C VAL A 64 10.42 19.24 0.37
N ILE A 65 10.26 18.26 -0.52
CA ILE A 65 9.03 18.05 -1.30
C ILE A 65 7.80 17.77 -0.43
N LEU A 66 8.01 17.34 0.82
CA LEU A 66 6.94 17.07 1.77
C LEU A 66 6.21 18.33 2.21
N GLY A 67 6.89 19.48 2.25
CA GLY A 67 6.25 20.74 2.63
C GLY A 67 5.24 21.20 1.58
N ASP A 68 5.61 21.13 0.30
CA ASP A 68 4.70 21.50 -0.79
C ASP A 68 3.55 20.47 -0.89
N LEU A 69 3.87 19.18 -0.75
CA LEU A 69 2.87 18.11 -0.83
C LEU A 69 1.89 18.14 0.36
N SER A 70 2.35 18.48 1.57
CA SER A 70 1.45 18.61 2.73
C SER A 70 0.43 19.71 2.52
N GLN A 71 0.82 20.85 1.94
CA GLN A 71 -0.11 21.92 1.61
C GLN A 71 -1.18 21.45 0.60
N VAL A 72 -0.78 20.65 -0.40
CA VAL A 72 -1.72 20.06 -1.37
C VAL A 72 -2.74 19.17 -0.66
N PHE A 73 -2.29 18.28 0.23
CA PHE A 73 -3.20 17.39 0.98
C PHE A 73 -4.12 18.16 1.93
N GLU A 74 -3.61 19.17 2.64
CA GLU A 74 -4.41 20.03 3.52
C GLU A 74 -5.50 20.79 2.74
N THR A 75 -5.16 21.31 1.56
CA THR A 75 -6.11 22.07 0.72
C THR A 75 -7.10 21.16 -0.03
N SER A 76 -6.85 19.84 -0.05
CA SER A 76 -7.70 18.86 -0.74
C SER A 76 -8.77 18.23 0.16
N ASP A 77 -8.99 18.78 1.36
CA ASP A 77 -9.94 18.27 2.36
C ASP A 77 -9.72 16.78 2.70
N LEU A 78 -8.45 16.32 2.69
CA LEU A 78 -8.12 14.96 3.07
C LEU A 78 -8.47 14.75 4.55
N PRO A 79 -9.24 13.70 4.91
CA PRO A 79 -9.52 13.42 6.31
C PRO A 79 -8.22 13.19 7.09
N GLY A 80 -8.17 13.74 8.31
CA GLY A 80 -7.00 13.61 9.18
C GLY A 80 -6.62 12.14 9.41
N GLY A 81 -5.33 11.83 9.26
CA GLY A 81 -4.79 10.48 9.47
C GLY A 81 -4.82 9.56 8.25
N VAL A 82 -5.41 9.96 7.11
CA VAL A 82 -5.43 9.12 5.90
C VAL A 82 -4.04 8.99 5.27
N ILE A 83 -3.30 10.10 5.16
CA ILE A 83 -1.90 10.11 4.70
C ILE A 83 -1.07 10.78 5.79
N ASN A 84 -0.06 10.06 6.30
CA ASN A 84 0.88 10.54 7.28
C ASN A 84 2.30 10.41 6.70
N LEU A 85 3.04 11.52 6.62
CA LEU A 85 4.38 11.55 6.04
C LEU A 85 5.42 11.66 7.15
N VAL A 86 6.39 10.75 7.18
CA VAL A 86 7.45 10.72 8.21
C VAL A 86 8.81 10.78 7.54
N SER A 87 9.49 11.92 7.62
CA SER A 87 10.86 12.06 7.11
C SER A 87 11.89 11.56 8.12
N GLY A 88 12.98 10.97 7.62
CA GLY A 88 14.06 10.47 8.46
C GLY A 88 14.94 9.48 7.72
N ARG A 89 15.71 8.69 8.46
CA ARG A 89 16.63 7.70 7.88
C ARG A 89 15.87 6.43 7.49
N PRO A 90 15.91 6.00 6.21
CA PRO A 90 15.13 4.85 5.72
C PRO A 90 15.38 3.57 6.52
N ALA A 91 16.65 3.24 6.82
CA ALA A 91 16.99 2.02 7.55
C ALA A 91 16.44 1.97 8.98
N GLU A 92 16.43 3.11 9.68
CA GLU A 92 15.90 3.22 11.04
C GLU A 92 14.37 3.11 11.02
N LEU A 93 13.72 3.83 10.10
CA LEU A 93 12.26 3.86 9.99
C LEU A 93 11.70 2.54 9.44
N LEU A 94 12.39 1.86 8.52
CA LEU A 94 12.00 0.55 8.02
C LEU A 94 11.88 -0.46 9.15
N LYS A 95 12.86 -0.48 10.06
CA LYS A 95 12.81 -1.39 11.21
C LYS A 95 11.56 -1.14 12.04
N VAL A 96 11.27 0.13 12.34
CA VAL A 96 10.08 0.52 13.12
C VAL A 96 8.80 0.10 12.40
N LEU A 97 8.65 0.41 11.11
CA LEU A 97 7.47 0.03 10.33
C LEU A 97 7.30 -1.50 10.25
N ALA A 98 8.37 -2.23 9.98
CA ALA A 98 8.29 -3.68 9.82
C ALA A 98 7.96 -4.41 11.14
N GLU A 99 8.49 -3.94 12.26
CA GLU A 99 8.24 -4.52 13.59
C GLU A 99 6.93 -4.02 14.23
N HIS A 100 6.24 -3.01 13.67
CA HIS A 100 5.02 -2.44 14.25
C HIS A 100 3.83 -3.41 14.17
N ASP A 101 3.19 -3.71 15.29
CA ASP A 101 2.08 -4.68 15.32
C ASP A 101 0.76 -4.11 14.77
N ASP A 102 0.49 -2.81 14.95
CA ASP A 102 -0.74 -2.17 14.41
C ASP A 102 -0.65 -1.77 12.92
N LEU A 103 0.35 -2.25 12.19
CA LEU A 103 0.38 -2.14 10.73
C LEU A 103 -0.10 -3.46 10.11
N ASP A 104 -1.14 -3.38 9.29
CA ASP A 104 -1.75 -4.52 8.60
C ASP A 104 -0.92 -4.96 7.38
N ALA A 105 -0.16 -4.03 6.78
CA ALA A 105 0.75 -4.31 5.69
C ALA A 105 1.96 -3.36 5.63
N LEU A 106 3.00 -3.80 4.93
CA LEU A 106 4.20 -3.04 4.62
C LEU A 106 4.47 -3.09 3.12
N TRP A 107 4.54 -1.92 2.49
CA TRP A 107 5.05 -1.76 1.13
C TRP A 107 6.47 -1.20 1.20
N CYS A 108 7.43 -1.90 0.64
CA CYS A 108 8.85 -1.52 0.75
C CYS A 108 9.50 -1.50 -0.62
N HIS A 109 9.91 -0.30 -1.05
CA HIS A 109 10.80 -0.14 -2.20
C HIS A 109 12.25 0.01 -1.72
N GLY A 110 13.15 -0.81 -2.23
CA GLY A 110 14.58 -0.73 -1.91
C GLY A 110 15.40 -1.75 -2.66
N ASP A 111 16.66 -1.90 -2.26
CA ASP A 111 17.51 -2.97 -2.75
C ASP A 111 17.11 -4.35 -2.18
N GLU A 112 17.77 -5.42 -2.66
CA GLU A 112 17.48 -6.79 -2.24
C GLU A 112 17.67 -6.99 -0.72
N GLN A 113 18.68 -6.35 -0.13
CA GLN A 113 18.95 -6.43 1.31
C GLN A 113 17.83 -5.77 2.13
N THR A 114 17.35 -4.61 1.69
CA THR A 114 16.24 -3.86 2.29
C THR A 114 14.96 -4.68 2.21
N CYS A 115 14.64 -5.25 1.05
CA CYS A 115 13.47 -6.10 0.85
C CYS A 115 13.51 -7.35 1.74
N THR A 116 14.66 -8.01 1.82
CA THR A 116 14.87 -9.19 2.68
C THR A 116 14.70 -8.84 4.15
N THR A 117 15.22 -7.68 4.56
CA THR A 117 15.08 -7.18 5.93
C THR A 117 13.63 -6.86 6.26
N ALA A 118 12.91 -6.18 5.36
CA ALA A 118 11.50 -5.85 5.52
C ALA A 118 10.65 -7.12 5.77
N LYS A 119 10.85 -8.15 4.95
CA LYS A 119 10.15 -9.45 5.08
C LYS A 119 10.49 -10.16 6.39
N ARG A 120 11.79 -10.21 6.74
CA ARG A 120 12.26 -10.88 7.97
C ARG A 120 11.69 -10.22 9.22
N LEU A 121 11.71 -8.90 9.30
CA LEU A 121 11.26 -8.15 10.47
C LEU A 121 9.74 -8.16 10.62
N SER A 122 9.00 -8.25 9.52
CA SER A 122 7.53 -8.32 9.52
C SER A 122 6.96 -9.67 9.97
N ALA A 123 7.80 -10.66 10.27
CA ALA A 123 7.37 -11.98 10.70
C ALA A 123 6.65 -12.00 12.07
N GLY A 124 6.77 -10.93 12.87
CA GLY A 124 6.17 -10.84 14.21
C GLY A 124 4.64 -10.97 14.20
N ASN A 125 3.97 -10.16 13.37
CA ASN A 125 2.50 -10.18 13.23
C ASN A 125 2.02 -10.79 11.90
N LEU A 126 2.95 -11.28 11.06
CA LEU A 126 2.67 -11.84 9.72
C LEU A 126 1.92 -10.86 8.80
N LYS A 127 2.10 -9.54 8.98
CA LYS A 127 1.56 -8.52 8.09
C LYS A 127 1.95 -8.80 6.64
N GLN A 128 1.09 -8.41 5.70
CA GLN A 128 1.39 -8.58 4.28
C GLN A 128 2.57 -7.68 3.90
N VAL A 129 3.61 -8.25 3.27
CA VAL A 129 4.78 -7.48 2.82
C VAL A 129 4.85 -7.52 1.31
N TRP A 130 4.74 -6.35 0.68
CA TRP A 130 4.95 -6.20 -0.75
C TRP A 130 6.24 -5.43 -1.01
N THR A 131 7.09 -5.94 -1.89
CA THR A 131 8.38 -5.32 -2.22
C THR A 131 8.63 -5.33 -3.72
N ASN A 132 9.54 -4.48 -4.19
CA ASN A 132 10.05 -4.52 -5.56
C ASN A 132 11.02 -5.71 -5.80
N GLU A 133 11.29 -6.55 -4.80
CA GLU A 133 12.23 -7.67 -4.87
C GLU A 133 13.65 -7.24 -5.28
N GLY A 134 14.05 -6.03 -4.89
CA GLY A 134 15.33 -5.44 -5.29
C GLY A 134 15.42 -4.98 -6.75
N ARG A 135 14.33 -5.04 -7.51
CA ARG A 135 14.29 -4.63 -8.93
C ARG A 135 13.93 -3.16 -9.06
N GLU A 136 14.54 -2.48 -10.02
CA GLU A 136 14.15 -1.12 -10.37
C GLU A 136 12.73 -1.10 -10.97
N ILE A 137 11.95 -0.10 -10.57
CA ILE A 137 10.61 0.17 -11.12
C ILE A 137 10.71 1.50 -11.84
N ASP A 138 10.43 1.50 -13.15
CA ASP A 138 10.31 2.74 -13.89
C ASP A 138 8.93 3.34 -13.64
N PHE A 139 8.85 4.29 -12.72
CA PHE A 139 7.58 4.97 -12.39
C PHE A 139 7.07 5.90 -13.51
N PHE A 140 7.90 6.22 -14.51
CA PHE A 140 7.47 7.00 -15.67
C PHE A 140 6.82 6.13 -16.75
N ASP A 141 7.00 4.82 -16.71
CA ASP A 141 6.25 3.87 -17.53
C ASP A 141 4.90 3.56 -16.84
N PRO A 142 3.76 3.93 -17.45
CA PRO A 142 2.44 3.65 -16.88
C PRO A 142 2.18 2.15 -16.61
N HIS A 143 2.86 1.24 -17.33
CA HIS A 143 2.73 -0.19 -17.10
C HIS A 143 3.32 -0.64 -15.77
N HIS A 144 4.23 0.15 -15.19
CA HIS A 144 4.92 -0.15 -13.93
C HIS A 144 4.52 0.82 -12.80
N GLY A 145 4.28 2.09 -13.12
CA GLY A 145 4.02 3.16 -12.16
C GLY A 145 2.55 3.27 -11.71
N GLU A 146 1.61 2.63 -12.41
CA GLU A 146 0.19 2.69 -12.08
C GLU A 146 -0.57 1.39 -12.43
N GLY A 147 -1.89 1.38 -12.23
CA GLY A 147 -2.78 0.32 -12.71
C GLY A 147 -3.28 -0.65 -11.63
N ARG A 148 -3.96 -1.71 -12.10
CA ARG A 148 -4.69 -2.66 -11.23
C ARG A 148 -3.79 -3.52 -10.35
N TRP A 149 -2.51 -3.67 -10.71
CA TRP A 149 -1.55 -4.42 -9.92
C TRP A 149 -1.38 -3.85 -8.50
N TYR A 150 -1.34 -2.53 -8.37
CA TYR A 150 -1.29 -1.87 -7.07
C TYR A 150 -2.56 -2.09 -6.26
N LEU A 151 -3.74 -2.05 -6.91
CA LEU A 151 -5.01 -2.32 -6.24
C LEU A 151 -5.14 -3.76 -5.74
N GLN A 152 -4.54 -4.73 -6.43
CA GLN A 152 -4.48 -6.12 -5.96
C GLN A 152 -3.69 -6.25 -4.65
N HIS A 153 -2.64 -5.44 -4.48
CA HIS A 153 -1.83 -5.42 -3.25
C HIS A 153 -2.39 -4.49 -2.17
N ALA A 154 -3.38 -3.65 -2.51
CA ALA A 154 -4.00 -2.69 -1.61
C ALA A 154 -5.32 -3.21 -1.01
N CYS A 155 -5.77 -4.38 -1.44
CA CYS A 155 -7.03 -4.99 -1.04
C CYS A 155 -6.81 -6.44 -0.59
N GLN A 156 -7.68 -6.89 0.30
CA GLN A 156 -7.89 -8.30 0.62
C GLN A 156 -9.26 -8.77 0.11
N VAL A 157 -9.39 -10.07 -0.12
CA VAL A 157 -10.65 -10.66 -0.59
C VAL A 157 -11.39 -11.28 0.58
N LYS A 158 -12.59 -10.78 0.82
CA LYS A 158 -13.54 -11.37 1.76
C LYS A 158 -14.65 -12.09 1.02
N ASN A 159 -14.71 -13.40 1.20
CA ASN A 159 -15.75 -14.24 0.62
C ASN A 159 -16.98 -14.26 1.51
N ILE A 160 -18.07 -13.66 1.05
CA ILE A 160 -19.37 -13.66 1.72
C ILE A 160 -20.26 -14.70 1.06
N TRP A 161 -20.64 -15.72 1.83
CA TRP A 161 -21.51 -16.79 1.37
C TRP A 161 -22.94 -16.45 1.72
N VAL A 162 -23.78 -16.30 0.71
CA VAL A 162 -25.20 -16.01 0.90
C VAL A 162 -26.05 -17.09 0.24
N PRO A 163 -27.17 -17.50 0.88
CA PRO A 163 -28.15 -18.36 0.23
C PRO A 163 -28.61 -17.72 -1.08
N TYR A 164 -28.72 -18.51 -2.14
CA TYR A 164 -29.14 -18.03 -3.44
C TYR A 164 -30.10 -19.04 -4.08
N GLY A 165 -31.31 -18.56 -4.36
CA GLY A 165 -32.47 -19.40 -4.69
C GLY A 165 -32.69 -19.64 -6.17
N GLU A 166 -31.63 -20.01 -6.90
CA GLU A 166 -31.80 -20.71 -8.20
C GLU A 166 -31.97 -22.23 -7.99
#